data_AF-A0A023H0T1-F1
#
_entry.id   AF-A0A023H0T1-F1
#
_cell.length_a   1.000
_cell.length_b   1.000
_cell.length_c   1.000
_cell.angle_alpha   90.00
_cell.angle_beta   90.00
_cell.angle_gamma   90.00
#
_symmetry.space_group_name_H-M   'P 1'
#
loop_
_entity.id
_entity.type
_entity.pdbx_description
1 polymer ?
#
loop_
_entity_poly.entity_id
_entity_poly.type
_entity_poly.pdbx_seq_one_letter_code
_entity_poly.pdbx_strand_id
1 'polypeptide(L)'
;QPNAMGGREVGGLANQLAAHMELNSPEAIERVGRFWGSDNVATSAGYKAVDLFEAIEQGKVKAIWIMGTNPAVSLPNADQVVRSLKQCPPLVVSDCMAHTDTVALANVRLPATGWSEKNGAVTNSERRISRQRSLLPPSGEAKPDWWIISEVAKRMGYEQAFSYDHPYEIFKEHAELSGFENNGSRAFDISQLQDLDLKSYDALKPQQWPVTDAAPYGTARLFADGKFFTPSGKAQFITVDPHDPLQQPCDEMPFVMNTGRIRDQWHT
;
A
#
# COMPACT_ATOMS: atom_id res chain seq x y z
N GLN A 1 2.13 -9.94 -6.82
CA GLN A 1 2.74 -8.65 -6.44
C GLN A 1 3.76 -8.87 -5.35
N PRO A 2 4.98 -8.31 -5.44
CA PRO A 2 6.07 -8.61 -4.51
C PRO A 2 5.92 -7.94 -3.14
N ASN A 3 5.14 -6.85 -3.04
CA ASN A 3 5.03 -6.04 -1.81
C ASN A 3 3.58 -5.72 -1.41
N ALA A 4 2.63 -6.63 -1.72
CA ALA A 4 1.23 -6.42 -1.36
C ALA A 4 1.03 -6.38 0.17
N MET A 5 1.86 -7.11 0.92
CA MET A 5 1.84 -7.07 2.38
C MET A 5 2.36 -5.72 2.88
N GLY A 6 3.52 -5.26 2.39
CA GLY A 6 4.06 -3.94 2.75
C GLY A 6 3.11 -2.79 2.43
N GLY A 7 2.38 -2.86 1.31
CA GLY A 7 1.33 -1.88 0.98
C GLY A 7 0.24 -1.79 2.06
N ARG A 8 -0.14 -2.90 2.69
CA ARG A 8 -1.13 -2.90 3.79
C ARG A 8 -0.53 -2.42 5.10
N GLU A 9 0.73 -2.75 5.36
CA GLU A 9 1.48 -2.30 6.54
C GLU A 9 1.54 -0.77 6.60
N VAL A 10 1.70 -0.10 5.45
CA VAL A 10 1.80 1.36 5.36
C VAL A 10 0.45 2.08 5.16
N GLY A 11 -0.68 1.37 5.24
CA GLY A 11 -2.01 1.98 5.09
C GLY A 11 -2.45 2.23 3.64
N GLY A 12 -1.91 1.48 2.67
CA GLY A 12 -2.27 1.56 1.25
C GLY A 12 -3.65 1.01 0.88
N LEU A 13 -4.57 0.88 1.84
CA LEU A 13 -5.96 0.48 1.62
C LEU A 13 -6.88 1.63 2.01
N ALA A 14 -7.90 1.90 1.20
CA ALA A 14 -8.84 3.00 1.42
C ALA A 14 -9.63 2.91 2.74
N ASN A 15 -9.63 1.75 3.40
CA ASN A 15 -10.36 1.46 4.63
C ASN A 15 -9.45 1.19 5.85
N GLN A 16 -8.15 1.48 5.76
CA GLN A 16 -7.19 1.17 6.82
C GLN A 16 -6.21 2.33 7.03
N LEU A 17 -5.82 2.57 8.28
CA LEU A 17 -4.72 3.46 8.63
C LEU A 17 -3.38 2.69 8.58
N ALA A 18 -2.27 3.42 8.62
CA ALA A 18 -0.94 2.81 8.68
C ALA A 18 -0.76 1.90 9.92
N ALA A 19 0.21 0.99 9.87
CA ALA A 19 0.53 0.02 10.92
C ALA A 19 -0.67 -0.85 11.38
N HIS A 20 -1.48 -1.28 10.40
CA HIS A 20 -2.67 -2.11 10.61
C HIS A 20 -3.69 -1.52 11.60
N MET A 21 -3.80 -0.19 11.63
CA MET A 21 -4.79 0.48 12.44
C MET A 21 -6.13 0.57 11.74
N GLU A 22 -7.20 0.30 12.48
CA GLU A 22 -8.56 0.30 11.95
C GLU A 22 -9.10 1.72 11.86
N LEU A 23 -9.57 2.10 10.67
CA LEU A 23 -10.08 3.45 10.39
C LEU A 23 -11.42 3.76 11.08
N ASN A 24 -12.13 2.74 11.57
CA ASN A 24 -13.35 2.89 12.35
C ASN A 24 -13.09 2.99 13.87
N SER A 25 -11.83 3.01 14.30
CA SER A 25 -11.45 3.18 15.71
C SER A 25 -11.04 4.63 15.97
N PRO A 26 -11.81 5.41 16.76
CA PRO A 26 -11.42 6.77 17.14
C PRO A 26 -10.05 6.84 17.80
N GLU A 27 -9.74 5.87 18.67
CA GLU A 27 -8.45 5.79 19.35
C GLU A 27 -7.28 5.62 18.36
N ALA A 28 -7.49 4.85 17.30
CA ALA A 28 -6.48 4.67 16.26
C ALA A 28 -6.25 5.94 15.44
N ILE A 29 -7.33 6.67 15.10
CA ILE A 29 -7.25 7.96 14.42
C ILE A 29 -6.48 8.96 15.27
N GLU A 30 -6.84 9.09 16.55
CA GLU A 30 -6.17 9.99 17.48
C GLU A 30 -4.70 9.62 17.69
N ARG A 31 -4.37 8.33 17.75
CA ARG A 31 -2.98 7.84 17.87
C ARG A 31 -2.13 8.25 16.68
N VAL A 32 -2.64 8.06 15.46
CA VAL A 32 -1.96 8.48 14.23
C VAL A 32 -1.80 10.00 14.21
N GLY A 33 -2.85 10.73 14.62
CA GLY A 33 -2.81 12.20 14.74
C GLY A 33 -1.75 12.67 15.73
N ARG A 34 -1.66 12.06 16.92
CA ARG A 34 -0.60 12.34 17.91
C ARG A 34 0.79 12.05 17.36
N PHE A 35 0.97 10.91 16.70
CA PHE A 35 2.27 10.51 16.17
C PHE A 35 2.79 11.48 15.11
N TRP A 36 1.94 11.85 14.14
CA TRP A 36 2.33 12.78 13.07
C TRP A 36 2.15 14.27 13.43
N GLY A 37 1.64 14.59 14.62
CA GLY A 37 1.29 15.95 15.01
C GLY A 37 0.25 16.58 14.08
N SER A 38 -0.73 15.79 13.61
CA SER A 38 -1.75 16.21 12.66
C SER A 38 -3.15 16.12 13.26
N ASP A 39 -3.86 17.24 13.23
CA ASP A 39 -5.27 17.33 13.67
C ASP A 39 -6.26 16.90 12.56
N ASN A 40 -5.76 16.55 11.36
CA ASN A 40 -6.58 16.24 10.19
C ASN A 40 -6.24 14.87 9.61
N VAL A 41 -6.53 13.82 10.38
CA VAL A 41 -6.45 12.42 9.93
C VAL A 41 -7.79 11.97 9.38
N ALA A 42 -7.78 11.07 8.38
CA ALA A 42 -9.00 10.51 7.82
C ALA A 42 -9.86 9.83 8.89
N THR A 43 -11.17 10.12 8.88
CA THR A 43 -12.15 9.58 9.85
C THR A 43 -13.14 8.58 9.25
N SER A 44 -13.05 8.35 7.94
CA SER A 44 -13.92 7.42 7.22
C SER A 44 -13.20 6.86 6.00
N ALA A 45 -13.65 5.69 5.54
CA ALA A 45 -13.06 5.02 4.39
C ALA A 45 -13.19 5.85 3.11
N GLY A 46 -12.11 5.89 2.34
CA GLY A 46 -12.13 6.39 0.97
C GLY A 46 -12.81 5.42 0.00
N TYR A 47 -12.86 5.81 -1.27
CA TYR A 47 -13.40 4.96 -2.33
C TYR A 47 -12.49 3.75 -2.58
N LYS A 48 -13.09 2.56 -2.68
CA LYS A 48 -12.40 1.37 -3.18
C LYS A 48 -12.20 1.45 -4.69
N ALA A 49 -11.34 0.60 -5.24
CA ALA A 49 -10.90 0.70 -6.63
C ALA A 49 -12.04 0.84 -7.65
N VAL A 50 -13.12 0.05 -7.56
CA VAL A 50 -14.27 0.15 -8.50
C VAL A 50 -15.10 1.41 -8.22
N ASP A 51 -15.51 1.61 -6.97
CA ASP A 51 -16.30 2.76 -6.52
C ASP A 51 -15.63 4.11 -6.85
N LEU A 52 -14.29 4.14 -6.90
CA LEU A 52 -13.50 5.32 -7.25
C LEU A 52 -13.82 5.83 -8.66
N PHE A 53 -13.95 4.95 -9.66
CA PHE A 53 -14.21 5.36 -11.04
C PHE A 53 -15.66 5.79 -11.25
N GLU A 54 -16.59 5.22 -10.50
CA GLU A 54 -17.96 5.73 -10.43
C GLU A 54 -18.01 7.11 -9.77
N ALA A 55 -17.26 7.32 -8.69
CA ALA A 55 -17.18 8.61 -8.00
C ALA A 55 -16.54 9.70 -8.89
N ILE A 56 -15.61 9.32 -9.78
CA ILE A 56 -15.08 10.19 -10.82
C ILE A 56 -16.17 10.59 -11.83
N GLU A 57 -16.95 9.63 -12.37
CA GLU A 57 -18.04 9.93 -13.32
C GLU A 57 -19.14 10.79 -12.67
N GLN A 58 -19.38 10.61 -11.38
CA GLN A 58 -20.29 11.45 -10.59
C GLN A 58 -19.70 12.84 -10.25
N GLY A 59 -18.45 13.09 -10.61
CA GLY A 59 -17.75 14.34 -10.31
C GLY A 59 -17.47 14.57 -8.83
N LYS A 60 -17.51 13.53 -7.98
CA LYS A 60 -17.14 13.64 -6.55
C LYS A 60 -15.63 13.67 -6.36
N VAL A 61 -14.90 12.95 -7.22
CA VAL A 61 -13.44 12.99 -7.31
C VAL A 61 -13.06 13.97 -8.40
N LYS A 62 -12.20 14.94 -8.07
CA LYS A 62 -11.78 16.02 -8.97
C LYS A 62 -10.31 15.92 -9.41
N ALA A 63 -9.54 15.06 -8.75
CA ALA A 63 -8.15 14.81 -9.05
C ALA A 63 -7.85 13.35 -8.73
N ILE A 64 -6.98 12.72 -9.52
CA ILE A 64 -6.52 11.37 -9.26
C ILE A 64 -5.02 11.28 -9.56
N TRP A 65 -4.30 10.63 -8.65
CA TRP A 65 -2.90 10.27 -8.84
C TRP A 65 -2.77 8.76 -8.82
N ILE A 66 -2.40 8.20 -9.97
CA ILE A 66 -2.16 6.77 -10.16
C ILE A 66 -0.66 6.51 -10.09
N MET A 67 -0.23 5.59 -9.23
CA MET A 67 1.18 5.27 -9.00
C MET A 67 1.46 3.80 -9.24
N GLY A 68 2.31 3.48 -10.21
CA GLY A 68 2.83 2.13 -10.45
C GLY A 68 1.76 1.07 -10.76
N THR A 69 0.68 1.45 -11.46
CA THR A 69 -0.38 0.54 -11.88
C THR A 69 -1.08 1.02 -13.16
N ASN A 70 -1.62 0.07 -13.94
CA ASN A 70 -2.32 0.34 -15.21
C ASN A 70 -3.83 -0.02 -15.14
N PRO A 71 -4.66 0.74 -14.42
CA PRO A 71 -6.08 0.43 -14.22
C PRO A 71 -6.90 0.40 -15.51
N ALA A 72 -6.49 1.12 -16.57
CA ALA A 72 -7.13 1.05 -17.88
C ALA A 72 -7.10 -0.36 -18.51
N VAL A 73 -6.24 -1.27 -18.00
CA VAL A 73 -6.17 -2.68 -18.42
C VAL A 73 -6.55 -3.64 -17.31
N SER A 74 -6.14 -3.36 -16.07
CA SER A 74 -6.15 -4.36 -15.00
C SER A 74 -7.44 -4.39 -14.16
N LEU A 75 -8.30 -3.38 -14.27
CA LEU A 75 -9.56 -3.31 -13.53
C LEU A 75 -10.74 -3.89 -14.33
N PRO A 76 -11.77 -4.41 -13.65
CA PRO A 76 -13.01 -4.82 -14.31
C PRO A 76 -13.68 -3.60 -14.95
N ASN A 77 -14.46 -3.85 -16.00
CA ASN A 77 -15.12 -2.79 -16.76
C ASN A 77 -14.14 -1.71 -17.29
N ALA A 78 -13.08 -2.17 -17.98
CA ALA A 78 -12.01 -1.30 -18.48
C ALA A 78 -12.52 -0.11 -19.30
N ASP A 79 -13.59 -0.28 -20.08
CA ASP A 79 -14.20 0.82 -20.83
C ASP A 79 -14.73 1.93 -19.92
N GLN A 80 -15.32 1.59 -18.78
CA GLN A 80 -15.72 2.58 -17.78
C GLN A 80 -14.49 3.29 -17.22
N VAL A 81 -13.46 2.54 -16.81
CA VAL A 81 -12.22 3.12 -16.27
C VAL A 81 -11.62 4.14 -17.24
N VAL A 82 -11.51 3.79 -18.54
CA VAL A 82 -11.00 4.70 -19.57
C VAL A 82 -11.89 5.94 -19.72
N ARG A 83 -13.23 5.79 -19.71
CA ARG A 83 -14.15 6.94 -19.76
C ARG A 83 -14.02 7.84 -18.54
N SER A 84 -13.93 7.28 -17.33
CA SER A 84 -13.75 8.03 -16.08
C SER A 84 -12.45 8.82 -16.11
N LEU A 85 -11.33 8.19 -16.48
CA LEU A 85 -10.02 8.83 -16.53
C LEU A 85 -9.96 10.00 -17.51
N LYS A 86 -10.65 9.90 -18.66
CA LYS A 86 -10.76 11.01 -19.63
C LYS A 86 -11.53 12.23 -19.08
N GLN A 87 -12.37 12.05 -18.06
CA GLN A 87 -13.25 13.09 -17.51
C GLN A 87 -12.67 13.79 -16.26
N CYS A 88 -11.55 13.32 -15.69
CA CYS A 88 -11.06 13.76 -14.38
C CYS A 88 -9.73 14.53 -14.41
N PRO A 89 -9.70 15.83 -14.76
CA PRO A 89 -8.50 16.64 -14.63
C PRO A 89 -8.36 17.28 -13.23
N PRO A 90 -7.20 17.19 -12.55
CA PRO A 90 -5.95 16.59 -13.04
C PRO A 90 -5.85 15.06 -12.82
N LEU A 91 -5.45 14.36 -13.88
CA LEU A 91 -4.97 12.96 -13.86
C LEU A 91 -3.43 12.96 -13.89
N VAL A 92 -2.83 12.60 -12.75
CA VAL A 92 -1.39 12.44 -12.56
C VAL A 92 -1.03 10.96 -12.61
N VAL A 93 0.01 10.58 -13.34
CA VAL A 93 0.50 9.20 -13.40
C VAL A 93 2.00 9.16 -13.09
N SER A 94 2.37 8.40 -12.04
CA SER A 94 3.76 8.06 -11.69
C SER A 94 4.04 6.63 -12.14
N ASP A 95 4.91 6.44 -13.13
CA ASP A 95 5.18 5.13 -13.74
C ASP A 95 6.64 5.03 -14.23
N CYS A 96 7.19 3.83 -14.24
CA CYS A 96 8.51 3.53 -14.81
C CYS A 96 8.44 3.13 -16.29
N MET A 97 7.23 2.84 -16.80
CA MET A 97 6.97 2.52 -18.20
C MET A 97 6.49 3.76 -18.95
N ALA A 98 7.21 4.15 -20.00
CA ALA A 98 6.85 5.31 -20.82
C ALA A 98 5.51 5.14 -21.57
N HIS A 99 5.11 3.88 -21.83
CA HIS A 99 3.94 3.54 -22.62
C HIS A 99 3.08 2.49 -21.91
N THR A 100 1.99 2.95 -21.31
CA THR A 100 0.88 2.13 -20.82
C THR A 100 -0.45 2.80 -21.19
N ASP A 101 -1.54 2.05 -21.22
CA ASP A 101 -2.87 2.57 -21.52
C ASP A 101 -3.28 3.69 -20.56
N THR A 102 -2.92 3.56 -19.27
CA THR A 102 -3.15 4.60 -18.27
C THR A 102 -2.26 5.82 -18.48
N VAL A 103 -0.96 5.65 -18.76
CA VAL A 103 -0.03 6.78 -19.03
C VAL A 103 -0.47 7.56 -20.27
N ALA A 104 -1.05 6.89 -21.28
CA ALA A 104 -1.56 7.54 -22.47
C ALA A 104 -2.68 8.55 -22.17
N LEU A 105 -3.43 8.36 -21.08
CA LEU A 105 -4.53 9.24 -20.66
C LEU A 105 -4.07 10.40 -19.75
N ALA A 106 -2.85 10.34 -19.21
CA ALA A 106 -2.37 11.26 -18.17
C ALA A 106 -2.26 12.73 -18.63
N ASN A 107 -2.68 13.66 -17.77
CA ASN A 107 -2.39 15.10 -17.93
C ASN A 107 -0.97 15.44 -17.46
N VAL A 108 -0.52 14.79 -16.39
CA VAL A 108 0.82 14.95 -15.82
C VAL A 108 1.46 13.57 -15.72
N ARG A 109 2.68 13.43 -16.25
CA ARG A 109 3.47 12.20 -16.19
C ARG A 109 4.71 12.44 -15.34
N LEU A 110 4.90 11.63 -14.32
CA LEU A 110 6.03 11.69 -13.39
C LEU A 110 6.85 10.41 -13.57
N PRO A 111 8.05 10.47 -14.18
CA PRO A 111 8.86 9.27 -14.38
C PRO A 111 9.35 8.73 -13.03
N ALA A 112 8.95 7.51 -12.71
CA ALA A 112 9.30 6.83 -11.46
C ALA A 112 10.39 5.78 -11.69
N THR A 113 11.19 5.52 -10.66
CA THR A 113 12.24 4.50 -10.74
C THR A 113 11.68 3.08 -10.91
N GLY A 114 12.36 2.26 -11.71
CA GLY A 114 12.05 0.84 -11.88
C GLY A 114 12.57 -0.02 -10.72
N TRP A 115 12.21 -1.32 -10.69
CA TRP A 115 12.60 -2.23 -9.61
C TRP A 115 14.12 -2.28 -9.36
N SER A 116 14.93 -2.32 -10.42
CA SER A 116 16.40 -2.37 -10.34
C SER A 116 17.04 -1.06 -9.88
N GLU A 117 16.27 0.03 -9.84
CA GLU A 117 16.75 1.39 -9.50
C GLU A 117 16.31 1.82 -8.10
N LYS A 118 15.24 1.20 -7.57
CA LYS A 118 14.67 1.52 -6.26
C LYS A 118 15.58 1.08 -5.10
N ASN A 119 15.57 1.89 -4.04
CA ASN A 119 16.16 1.60 -2.74
C ASN A 119 15.04 1.64 -1.68
N GLY A 120 14.91 0.60 -0.86
CA GLY A 120 13.89 0.52 0.18
C GLY A 120 13.81 -0.85 0.86
N ALA A 121 12.62 -1.18 1.35
CA ALA A 121 12.28 -2.50 1.86
C ALA A 121 11.00 -3.03 1.21
N VAL A 122 10.89 -4.36 1.12
CA VAL A 122 9.69 -5.06 0.66
C VAL A 122 9.30 -6.14 1.66
N THR A 123 8.00 -6.33 1.86
CA THR A 123 7.44 -7.38 2.70
C THR A 123 6.67 -8.38 1.85
N ASN A 124 7.10 -9.65 1.91
CA ASN A 124 6.49 -10.74 1.15
C ASN A 124 5.26 -11.35 1.88
N SER A 125 4.65 -12.38 1.29
CA SER A 125 3.44 -13.04 1.81
C SER A 125 3.61 -13.72 3.17
N GLU A 126 4.83 -14.05 3.58
CA GLU A 126 5.10 -14.63 4.90
C GLU A 126 5.53 -13.60 5.94
N ARG A 127 5.26 -12.30 5.68
CA ARG A 127 5.61 -11.15 6.55
C ARG A 127 7.11 -10.85 6.61
N ARG A 128 7.91 -11.41 5.69
CA ARG A 128 9.36 -11.20 5.70
C ARG A 128 9.73 -9.89 5.04
N ILE A 129 10.24 -8.98 5.84
CA ILE A 129 10.82 -7.71 5.41
C ILE A 129 12.21 -8.00 4.86
N SER A 130 12.50 -7.51 3.65
CA SER A 130 13.79 -7.68 2.97
C SER A 130 14.23 -6.36 2.34
N ARG A 131 15.54 -6.08 2.37
CA ARG A 131 16.11 -4.90 1.72
C ARG A 131 16.09 -5.02 0.19
N GLN A 132 15.51 -4.03 -0.48
CA GLN A 132 15.63 -3.80 -1.91
C GLN A 132 16.70 -2.75 -2.17
N ARG A 133 17.80 -3.13 -2.80
CA ARG A 133 18.94 -2.25 -3.08
C ARG A 133 18.95 -1.87 -4.55
N SER A 134 19.28 -0.62 -4.84
CA SER A 134 19.49 -0.16 -6.21
C SER A 134 20.66 -0.92 -6.81
N LEU A 135 20.43 -1.55 -7.96
CA LEU A 135 21.46 -2.16 -8.81
C LEU A 135 21.92 -1.18 -9.89
N LEU A 136 21.03 -0.31 -10.35
CA LEU A 136 21.27 0.66 -11.40
C LEU A 136 20.93 2.09 -10.92
N PRO A 137 21.58 3.12 -11.48
CA PRO A 137 21.13 4.50 -11.27
C PRO A 137 19.73 4.72 -11.89
N PRO A 138 18.97 5.72 -11.43
CA PRO A 138 17.70 6.08 -12.06
C PRO A 138 17.84 6.36 -13.56
N SER A 139 16.90 5.85 -14.36
CA SER A 139 16.86 6.11 -15.79
C SER A 139 16.43 7.56 -16.09
N GLY A 140 17.28 8.31 -16.79
CA GLY A 140 16.98 9.68 -17.21
C GLY A 140 16.63 10.59 -16.03
N GLU A 141 15.43 11.17 -16.07
CA GLU A 141 14.93 12.06 -15.01
C GLU A 141 14.09 11.32 -13.96
N ALA A 142 14.05 9.98 -14.00
CA ALA A 142 13.25 9.21 -13.06
C ALA A 142 13.65 9.47 -11.60
N LYS A 143 12.65 9.54 -10.73
CA LYS A 143 12.82 9.75 -9.29
C LYS A 143 12.14 8.65 -8.49
N PRO A 144 12.62 8.34 -7.27
CA PRO A 144 11.89 7.44 -6.38
C PRO A 144 10.49 7.96 -6.08
N ASP A 145 9.49 7.08 -6.02
CA ASP A 145 8.10 7.46 -5.73
C ASP A 145 7.97 8.28 -4.43
N TRP A 146 8.70 7.90 -3.38
CA TRP A 146 8.71 8.65 -2.11
C TRP A 146 9.22 10.08 -2.27
N TRP A 147 10.24 10.28 -3.12
CA TRP A 147 10.79 11.60 -3.39
C TRP A 147 9.77 12.47 -4.13
N ILE A 148 9.08 11.89 -5.12
CA ILE A 148 8.04 12.58 -5.88
C ILE A 148 6.91 13.05 -4.93
N ILE A 149 6.46 12.16 -4.03
CA ILE A 149 5.44 12.48 -3.02
C ILE A 149 5.93 13.58 -2.08
N SER A 150 7.16 13.47 -1.56
CA SER A 150 7.78 14.49 -0.71
C SER A 150 7.85 15.86 -1.39
N GLU A 151 8.24 15.92 -2.66
CA GLU A 151 8.35 17.19 -3.39
C GLU A 151 7.01 17.85 -3.68
N VAL A 152 5.96 17.06 -3.90
CA VAL A 152 4.58 17.57 -3.98
C VAL A 152 4.13 18.09 -2.62
N ALA A 153 4.34 17.33 -1.55
CA ALA A 153 3.94 17.73 -0.19
C ALA A 153 4.67 19.01 0.27
N LYS A 154 5.97 19.15 0.00
CA LYS A 154 6.74 20.38 0.24
C LYS A 154 6.11 21.59 -0.45
N ARG A 155 5.74 21.46 -1.73
CA ARG A 155 5.08 22.53 -2.51
C ARG A 155 3.67 22.85 -2.01
N MET A 156 3.02 21.92 -1.32
CA MET A 156 1.75 22.14 -0.62
C MET A 156 1.92 22.77 0.77
N GLY A 157 3.14 23.03 1.23
CA GLY A 157 3.43 23.68 2.51
C GLY A 157 3.80 22.72 3.65
N TYR A 158 3.98 21.42 3.38
CA TYR A 158 4.30 20.40 4.38
C TYR A 158 5.79 20.07 4.44
N GLU A 159 6.68 21.02 4.15
CA GLU A 159 8.12 20.75 4.03
C GLU A 159 8.73 20.14 5.28
N GLN A 160 8.35 20.62 6.46
CA GLN A 160 8.85 20.08 7.73
C GLN A 160 8.57 18.59 7.93
N ALA A 161 7.42 18.10 7.42
CA ALA A 161 7.01 16.70 7.58
C ALA A 161 7.53 15.78 6.46
N PHE A 162 8.00 16.33 5.34
CA PHE A 162 8.36 15.56 4.14
C PHE A 162 9.82 15.76 3.68
N SER A 163 10.66 16.31 4.54
CA SER A 163 12.10 16.55 4.28
C SER A 163 12.96 15.30 4.51
N TYR A 164 12.60 14.20 3.84
CA TYR A 164 13.42 12.99 3.83
C TYR A 164 14.52 13.09 2.77
N ASP A 165 15.73 12.68 3.12
CA ASP A 165 16.88 12.60 2.23
C ASP A 165 17.13 11.14 1.76
N HIS A 166 16.65 10.16 2.52
CA HIS A 166 16.83 8.75 2.20
C HIS A 166 15.66 7.87 2.68
N PRO A 167 15.28 6.79 1.96
CA PRO A 167 14.21 5.88 2.38
C PRO A 167 14.44 5.18 3.73
N TYR A 168 15.64 5.28 4.33
CA TYR A 168 15.88 4.71 5.66
C TYR A 168 15.14 5.52 6.73
N GLU A 169 14.99 6.84 6.52
CA GLU A 169 14.33 7.74 7.47
C GLU A 169 12.84 7.45 7.52
N ILE A 170 12.23 7.25 6.35
CA ILE A 170 10.82 6.81 6.21
C ILE A 170 10.62 5.43 6.86
N PHE A 171 11.58 4.51 6.67
CA PHE A 171 11.51 3.19 7.30
C PHE A 171 11.57 3.27 8.84
N LYS A 172 12.44 4.13 9.40
CA LYS A 172 12.52 4.35 10.85
C LYS A 172 11.21 4.90 11.40
N GLU A 173 10.64 5.92 10.75
CA GLU A 173 9.35 6.49 11.16
C GLU A 173 8.23 5.45 11.09
N HIS A 174 8.18 4.65 10.02
CA HIS A 174 7.22 3.55 9.91
C HIS A 174 7.39 2.51 11.03
N ALA A 175 8.64 2.20 11.40
CA ALA A 175 8.93 1.29 12.49
C ALA A 175 8.52 1.87 13.84
N GLU A 176 8.80 3.14 14.09
CA GLU A 176 8.37 3.85 15.29
C GLU A 176 6.84 3.85 15.43
N LEU A 177 6.11 4.22 14.38
CA LEU A 177 4.64 4.21 14.35
C LEU A 177 4.06 2.81 14.65
N SER A 178 4.74 1.75 14.20
CA SER A 178 4.26 0.38 14.44
C SER A 178 4.27 -0.01 15.93
N GLY A 179 5.19 0.56 16.72
CA GLY A 179 5.27 0.35 18.17
C GLY A 179 4.55 1.43 18.98
N PHE A 180 4.35 2.62 18.41
CA PHE A 180 3.74 3.75 19.11
C PHE A 180 2.37 3.38 19.67
N GLU A 181 2.27 3.37 21.01
CA GLU A 181 1.08 2.95 21.77
C GLU A 181 0.50 1.59 21.31
N ASN A 182 1.33 0.68 20.80
CA ASN A 182 0.86 -0.65 20.40
C ASN A 182 0.54 -1.50 21.64
N ASN A 183 1.45 -1.56 22.62
CA ASN A 183 1.28 -2.30 23.88
C ASN A 183 0.82 -3.76 23.68
N GLY A 184 1.20 -4.39 22.55
CA GLY A 184 0.78 -5.74 22.18
C GLY A 184 -0.67 -5.87 21.72
N SER A 185 -1.37 -4.77 21.42
CA SER A 185 -2.75 -4.77 20.91
C SER A 185 -2.86 -5.14 19.43
N ARG A 186 -1.76 -5.02 18.66
CA ARG A 186 -1.70 -5.30 17.23
C ARG A 186 -0.52 -6.22 16.91
N ALA A 187 -0.73 -7.10 15.93
CA ALA A 187 0.28 -8.06 15.50
C ALA A 187 1.49 -7.43 14.80
N PHE A 188 1.26 -6.33 14.07
CA PHE A 188 2.30 -5.65 13.33
C PHE A 188 3.07 -4.73 14.27
N ASP A 189 4.31 -5.08 14.53
CA ASP A 189 5.25 -4.32 15.34
C ASP A 189 6.66 -4.61 14.83
N ILE A 190 7.36 -3.57 14.41
CA ILE A 190 8.77 -3.63 14.01
C ILE A 190 9.56 -2.52 14.70
N SER A 191 9.07 -2.01 15.85
CA SER A 191 9.65 -0.90 16.59
C SER A 191 11.10 -1.10 17.00
N GLN A 192 11.53 -2.35 17.15
CA GLN A 192 12.95 -2.70 17.36
C GLN A 192 13.87 -2.28 16.20
N LEU A 193 13.30 -1.85 15.07
CA LEU A 193 14.02 -1.37 13.90
C LEU A 193 13.98 0.15 13.75
N GLN A 194 13.35 0.87 14.69
CA GLN A 194 13.21 2.32 14.65
C GLN A 194 14.55 3.06 14.81
N ASP A 195 15.53 2.47 15.50
CA ASP A 195 16.81 3.10 15.82
C ASP A 195 17.96 2.66 14.89
N LEU A 196 17.66 1.98 13.78
CA LEU A 196 18.68 1.58 12.81
C LEU A 196 19.38 2.82 12.25
N ASP A 197 20.72 2.80 12.26
CA ASP A 197 21.50 3.70 11.43
C ASP A 197 21.48 3.23 9.97
N LEU A 198 21.93 4.08 9.04
CA LEU A 198 21.96 3.76 7.61
C LEU A 198 22.76 2.47 7.34
N LYS A 199 23.88 2.26 8.03
CA LYS A 199 24.71 1.06 7.85
C LYS A 199 23.96 -0.22 8.26
N SER A 200 23.23 -0.18 9.36
CA SER A 200 22.45 -1.32 9.86
C SER A 200 21.20 -1.56 9.02
N TYR A 201 20.55 -0.49 8.55
CA TYR A 201 19.49 -0.58 7.54
C TYR A 201 19.99 -1.24 6.26
N ASP A 202 21.15 -0.85 5.76
CA ASP A 202 21.77 -1.44 4.57
C ASP A 202 22.24 -2.87 4.79
N ALA A 203 22.53 -3.27 6.02
CA ALA A 203 22.87 -4.63 6.40
C ALA A 203 21.66 -5.48 6.86
N LEU A 204 20.43 -4.91 6.84
CA LEU A 204 19.25 -5.56 7.39
C LEU A 204 19.04 -6.93 6.74
N LYS A 205 19.04 -7.96 7.59
CA LYS A 205 18.79 -9.34 7.18
C LYS A 205 17.30 -9.59 7.05
N PRO A 206 16.88 -10.47 6.12
CA PRO A 206 15.46 -10.76 5.95
C PRO A 206 14.83 -11.36 7.22
N GLN A 207 13.80 -10.72 7.76
CA GLN A 207 13.16 -11.13 9.02
C GLN A 207 11.65 -10.94 8.99
N GLN A 208 10.92 -11.79 9.72
CA GLN A 208 9.47 -11.78 9.75
C GLN A 208 8.96 -10.93 10.92
N TRP A 209 8.03 -10.02 10.67
CA TRP A 209 7.37 -9.33 11.76
C TRP A 209 6.33 -10.24 12.46
N PRO A 210 6.00 -9.98 13.73
CA PRO A 210 6.53 -8.92 14.60
C PRO A 210 7.99 -9.11 15.02
N VAL A 211 8.70 -7.99 15.17
CA VAL A 211 10.06 -7.85 15.70
C VAL A 211 9.97 -6.99 16.97
N THR A 212 9.98 -7.64 18.12
CA THR A 212 9.76 -7.03 19.46
C THR A 212 10.90 -7.37 20.40
N ASP A 213 10.94 -6.79 21.60
CA ASP A 213 11.94 -7.13 22.62
C ASP A 213 11.99 -8.65 22.92
N ALA A 214 10.83 -9.30 22.91
CA ALA A 214 10.71 -10.74 23.14
C ALA A 214 11.08 -11.59 21.91
N ALA A 215 11.09 -10.99 20.72
CA ALA A 215 11.40 -11.65 19.44
C ALA A 215 12.29 -10.73 18.56
N PRO A 216 13.53 -10.43 18.98
CA PRO A 216 14.38 -9.43 18.32
C PRO A 216 14.85 -9.84 16.91
N TYR A 217 14.73 -11.13 16.58
CA TYR A 217 15.03 -11.67 15.24
C TYR A 217 13.77 -12.00 14.44
N GLY A 218 12.61 -11.50 14.88
CA GLY A 218 11.32 -11.71 14.25
C GLY A 218 10.57 -12.95 14.71
N THR A 219 9.33 -13.06 14.23
CA THR A 219 8.36 -14.09 14.64
C THR A 219 7.95 -14.95 13.44
N ALA A 220 8.49 -16.17 13.37
CA ALA A 220 8.26 -17.09 12.25
C ALA A 220 6.80 -17.52 12.10
N ARG A 221 6.14 -17.86 13.22
CA ARG A 221 4.75 -18.32 13.27
C ARG A 221 3.96 -17.49 14.26
N LEU A 222 2.91 -16.81 13.78
CA LEU A 222 1.92 -16.16 14.62
C LEU A 222 1.00 -17.18 15.29
N PHE A 223 0.47 -16.82 16.45
CA PHE A 223 -0.56 -17.57 17.19
C PHE A 223 -0.13 -18.96 17.69
N ALA A 224 1.18 -19.24 17.72
CA ALA A 224 1.72 -20.50 18.25
C ALA A 224 1.45 -20.68 19.76
N ASP A 225 1.19 -19.58 20.47
CA ASP A 225 0.82 -19.53 21.88
C ASP A 225 -0.70 -19.57 22.12
N GLY A 226 -1.51 -19.69 21.06
CA GLY A 226 -2.96 -19.74 21.13
C GLY A 226 -3.64 -18.40 21.43
N LYS A 227 -2.91 -17.27 21.38
CA LYS A 227 -3.46 -15.93 21.59
C LYS A 227 -3.77 -15.28 20.24
N PHE A 228 -4.96 -14.72 20.10
CA PHE A 228 -5.44 -14.07 18.88
C PHE A 228 -5.78 -12.61 19.13
N PHE A 229 -5.70 -11.77 18.10
CA PHE A 229 -6.11 -10.35 18.16
C PHE A 229 -7.63 -10.17 18.03
N THR A 230 -8.38 -10.97 18.79
CA THR A 230 -9.83 -10.84 18.95
C THR A 230 -10.13 -10.32 20.36
N PRO A 231 -11.30 -9.71 20.62
CA PRO A 231 -11.63 -9.22 21.96
C PRO A 231 -11.56 -10.29 23.07
N SER A 232 -11.74 -11.57 22.72
CA SER A 232 -11.66 -12.69 23.66
C SER A 232 -10.28 -13.34 23.75
N GLY A 233 -9.33 -12.93 22.90
CA GLY A 233 -8.01 -13.55 22.77
C GLY A 233 -8.02 -14.93 22.09
N LYS A 234 -9.17 -15.40 21.60
CA LYS A 234 -9.37 -16.75 21.04
C LYS A 234 -9.70 -16.71 19.55
N ALA A 235 -9.38 -17.79 18.83
CA ALA A 235 -9.86 -18.01 17.48
C ALA A 235 -11.40 -18.04 17.44
N GLN A 236 -11.98 -17.53 16.36
CA GLN A 236 -13.43 -17.53 16.14
C GLN A 236 -13.77 -18.51 15.02
N PHE A 237 -14.71 -19.42 15.27
CA PHE A 237 -15.30 -20.27 14.25
C PHE A 237 -16.51 -19.55 13.66
N ILE A 238 -16.46 -19.26 12.36
CA ILE A 238 -17.54 -18.58 11.64
C ILE A 238 -18.05 -19.53 10.56
N THR A 239 -19.31 -19.93 10.65
CA THR A 239 -19.98 -20.72 9.62
C THR A 239 -20.50 -19.81 8.53
N VAL A 240 -20.39 -20.25 7.28
CA VAL A 240 -20.92 -19.54 6.11
C VAL A 240 -21.85 -20.46 5.34
N ASP A 241 -23.00 -19.94 4.91
CA ASP A 241 -23.91 -20.65 4.04
C ASP A 241 -23.45 -20.48 2.58
N PRO A 242 -23.26 -21.56 1.82
CA PRO A 242 -22.85 -21.46 0.43
C PRO A 242 -24.02 -20.93 -0.42
N HIS A 243 -23.69 -19.98 -1.30
CA HIS A 243 -24.61 -19.44 -2.30
C HIS A 243 -23.98 -19.52 -3.68
N ASP A 244 -24.82 -19.74 -4.69
CA ASP A 244 -24.38 -19.73 -6.08
C ASP A 244 -23.96 -18.31 -6.50
N PRO A 245 -23.01 -18.18 -7.47
CA PRO A 245 -22.68 -16.89 -8.07
C PRO A 245 -23.93 -16.18 -8.60
N LEU A 246 -23.97 -14.85 -8.46
CA LEU A 246 -25.11 -14.06 -8.95
C LEU A 246 -25.32 -14.22 -10.47
N GLN A 247 -24.23 -14.26 -11.24
CA GLN A 247 -24.28 -14.49 -12.68
C GLN A 247 -24.30 -15.99 -12.95
N GLN A 248 -25.43 -16.48 -13.44
CA GLN A 248 -25.62 -17.85 -13.89
C GLN A 248 -25.64 -17.91 -15.43
N PRO A 249 -25.12 -18.98 -16.05
CA PRO A 249 -25.28 -19.20 -17.48
C PRO A 249 -26.76 -19.25 -17.88
N CYS A 250 -27.05 -18.75 -19.07
CA CYS A 250 -28.38 -18.82 -19.68
C CYS A 250 -28.26 -19.17 -21.17
N ASP A 251 -29.39 -19.32 -21.86
CA ASP A 251 -29.39 -19.68 -23.29
C ASP A 251 -28.60 -18.68 -24.16
N GLU A 252 -28.62 -17.39 -23.81
CA GLU A 252 -27.86 -16.33 -24.51
C GLU A 252 -26.37 -16.30 -24.12
N MET A 253 -26.03 -16.72 -22.90
CA MET A 253 -24.67 -16.74 -22.34
C MET A 253 -24.39 -18.11 -21.69
N PRO A 254 -24.22 -19.18 -22.49
CA PRO A 254 -24.20 -20.55 -21.96
C PRO A 254 -22.87 -20.95 -21.32
N PHE A 255 -21.84 -20.11 -21.42
CA PHE A 255 -20.48 -20.42 -20.95
C PHE A 255 -20.10 -19.64 -19.70
N VAL A 256 -19.37 -20.31 -18.81
CA VAL A 256 -18.70 -19.66 -17.68
C VAL A 256 -17.30 -19.25 -18.13
N MET A 257 -17.01 -17.95 -18.07
CA MET A 257 -15.67 -17.42 -18.30
C MET A 257 -14.88 -17.38 -16.99
N ASN A 258 -13.63 -17.82 -17.03
CA ASN A 258 -12.69 -17.69 -15.92
C ASN A 258 -11.39 -17.05 -16.42
N THR A 259 -10.81 -16.15 -15.62
CA THR A 259 -9.53 -15.51 -15.92
C THR A 259 -8.44 -16.07 -15.01
N GLY A 260 -7.21 -16.13 -15.52
CA GLY A 260 -6.11 -16.78 -14.83
C GLY A 260 -4.78 -16.07 -15.00
N ARG A 261 -3.73 -16.69 -14.47
CA ARG A 261 -2.33 -16.26 -14.63
C ARG A 261 -1.54 -17.39 -15.24
N ILE A 262 -0.49 -17.05 -15.97
CA ILE A 262 0.48 -18.00 -16.51
C ILE A 262 1.86 -17.67 -15.95
N ARG A 263 2.74 -18.67 -15.88
CA ARG A 263 4.05 -18.56 -15.22
C ARG A 263 4.94 -17.47 -15.84
N ASP A 264 4.93 -17.37 -17.17
CA ASP A 264 5.91 -16.59 -17.93
C ASP A 264 5.42 -15.17 -18.29
N GLN A 265 4.20 -14.78 -17.88
CA GLN A 265 3.68 -13.43 -18.05
C GLN A 265 3.22 -12.85 -16.71
N TRP A 266 3.62 -11.61 -16.45
CA TRP A 266 3.21 -10.89 -15.25
C TRP A 266 2.04 -9.94 -15.55
N HIS A 267 1.27 -9.62 -14.52
CA HIS A 267 0.22 -8.61 -14.66
C HIS A 267 0.83 -7.22 -14.74
N THR A 268 0.20 -6.35 -15.54
CA THR A 268 0.50 -4.92 -15.60
C THR A 268 -0.08 -4.16 -14.41
#